data_AF-A0A838ENK0-F1
#
_entry.id   AF-A0A838ENK0-F1
#
_cell.length_a   1.000
_cell.length_b   1.000
_cell.length_c   1.000
_cell.angle_alpha   90.00
_cell.angle_beta   90.00
_cell.angle_gamma   90.00
#
_symmetry.space_group_name_H-M   'P 1'
#
loop_
_entity.id
_entity.type
_entity.pdbx_description
1 polymer ?
#
loop_
_entity_poly.entity_id
_entity_poly.type
_entity_poly.pdbx_seq_one_letter_code
_entity_poly.pdbx_strand_id
1 'polypeptide(L)'
;MPAPSHTYRIGADIGGTFTDLVVFNDATGSFAVGKTLTTPQDPSLAIETLLREVLVREQIATTDVQQLIHGTTLVTNAIIERKGSRTALLATHGFRDSIEIGRENRYELYDLMLEMPQPLVPRHLRFDVPQRTLADGTTLQELDVAFVEQLARELAAQKIEALAIAFLNSFANGAAEREARAAVQRVAPDTRISISSEVVPEIREFERTSTTITNVYVQDLVERYLHKLEARLAQLGFNGSLFLMISSGGIVTVDTAIRFPIRLLESGPAAGALAAASYGAACGYADLLSFDMGGTTAKFCVIDQGQPLTALDFEVDRRYRFKKGSGLPVKVPVIEMIEIGAGGGSIAHIDPLGLLKVGPESAGAEPGPVCYG
;
A
#
# COMPACT_ATOMS: atom_id res chain seq x y z
N MET A 1 23.02 -21.79 35.10
CA MET A 1 21.73 -21.45 34.46
C MET A 1 22.05 -21.08 33.02
N PRO A 2 21.40 -21.64 32.00
CA PRO A 2 21.56 -21.13 30.64
C PRO A 2 21.08 -19.68 30.62
N ALA A 3 21.82 -18.79 29.95
CA ALA A 3 21.46 -17.39 29.81
C ALA A 3 20.03 -17.26 29.26
N PRO A 4 19.24 -16.25 29.68
CA PRO A 4 17.96 -15.98 29.03
C PRO A 4 18.21 -15.83 27.53
N SER A 5 17.47 -16.57 26.72
CA SER A 5 17.54 -16.45 25.26
C SER A 5 17.39 -14.97 24.91
N HIS A 6 18.46 -14.36 24.41
CA HIS A 6 18.43 -12.95 24.03
C HIS A 6 17.43 -12.81 22.89
N THR A 7 16.29 -12.17 23.16
CA THR A 7 15.23 -11.97 22.17
C THR A 7 15.29 -10.52 21.73
N TYR A 8 15.86 -10.30 20.54
CA TYR A 8 15.83 -9.00 19.88
C TYR A 8 14.66 -8.94 18.90
N ARG A 9 14.02 -7.77 18.85
CA ARG A 9 13.00 -7.42 17.87
C ARG A 9 13.48 -6.23 17.06
N ILE A 10 13.16 -6.22 15.77
CA ILE A 10 13.55 -5.13 14.87
C ILE A 10 12.29 -4.51 14.27
N GLY A 11 12.22 -3.18 14.30
CA GLY A 11 11.32 -2.39 13.48
C GLY A 11 12.12 -1.73 12.37
N ALA A 12 11.67 -1.80 11.12
CA ALA A 12 12.30 -1.14 9.98
C ALA A 12 11.25 -0.40 9.15
N ASP A 13 11.51 0.87 8.83
CA ASP A 13 10.65 1.66 7.96
C ASP A 13 11.43 2.16 6.75
N ILE A 14 10.86 1.95 5.56
CA ILE A 14 11.39 2.51 4.31
C ILE A 14 10.53 3.71 3.91
N GLY A 15 11.08 4.90 4.19
CA GLY A 15 10.58 6.15 3.68
C GLY A 15 11.15 6.50 2.29
N GLY A 16 10.68 7.62 1.73
CA GLY A 16 11.14 8.12 0.44
C GLY A 16 12.60 8.62 0.47
N THR A 17 13.07 9.15 1.60
CA THR A 17 14.43 9.71 1.73
C THR A 17 15.36 8.79 2.52
N PHE A 18 14.89 8.30 3.67
CA PHE A 18 15.68 7.51 4.58
C PHE A 18 15.01 6.17 4.86
N THR A 19 15.85 5.18 5.14
CA THR A 19 15.47 3.91 5.74
C THR A 19 15.90 3.94 7.20
N ASP A 20 14.95 3.72 8.09
CA ASP A 20 15.10 3.80 9.54
C ASP A 20 14.96 2.40 10.15
N LEU A 21 15.74 2.13 11.19
CA LEU A 21 15.74 0.84 11.88
C LEU A 21 15.87 1.03 13.39
N VAL A 22 15.11 0.26 14.15
CA VAL A 22 15.20 0.19 15.61
C VAL A 22 15.38 -1.27 16.01
N VAL A 23 16.44 -1.57 16.76
CA VAL A 23 16.66 -2.85 17.42
C VAL A 23 16.25 -2.70 18.88
N PHE A 24 15.32 -3.52 19.35
CA PHE A 24 14.83 -3.52 20.72
C PHE A 24 15.21 -4.82 21.42
N ASN A 25 15.75 -4.71 22.64
CA ASN A 25 16.10 -5.84 23.49
C ASN A 25 14.99 -6.09 24.52
N ASP A 26 14.29 -7.21 24.40
CA ASP A 26 13.16 -7.53 25.30
C ASP A 26 13.57 -7.78 26.76
N ALA A 27 14.81 -8.20 27.00
CA ALA A 27 15.29 -8.51 28.34
C ALA A 27 15.65 -7.25 29.14
N THR A 28 16.18 -6.22 28.47
CA THR A 28 16.70 -5.02 29.12
C THR A 28 15.84 -3.78 28.89
N GLY A 29 14.98 -3.79 27.86
CA GLY A 29 14.27 -2.61 27.38
C GLY A 29 15.16 -1.59 26.66
N SER A 30 16.44 -1.90 26.44
CA SER A 30 17.34 -1.03 25.68
C SER A 30 17.05 -1.12 24.19
N PHE A 31 17.29 -0.02 23.48
CA PHE A 31 17.17 -0.01 22.02
C PHE A 31 18.35 0.70 21.36
N ALA A 32 18.61 0.34 20.11
CA ALA A 32 19.56 0.97 19.23
C ALA A 32 18.86 1.42 17.95
N VAL A 33 19.32 2.54 17.37
CA VAL A 33 18.75 3.09 16.14
C VAL A 33 19.77 3.10 15.01
N GLY A 34 19.29 2.88 13.79
CA GLY A 34 20.03 3.01 12.56
C GLY A 34 19.26 3.89 11.59
N LYS A 35 19.99 4.66 10.79
CA LYS A 35 19.43 5.45 9.70
C LYS A 35 20.39 5.43 8.52
N THR A 36 19.89 5.15 7.33
CA THR A 36 20.65 5.22 6.09
C THR A 36 19.81 5.82 4.98
N LEU A 37 20.45 6.23 3.88
CA LEU A 37 19.73 6.70 2.69
C LEU A 37 18.96 5.53 2.08
N THR A 38 17.70 5.78 1.71
CA THR A 38 16.94 4.79 0.94
C THR A 38 17.63 4.56 -0.40
N THR A 39 17.66 3.31 -0.87
CA THR A 39 18.12 2.94 -2.22
C THR A 39 16.88 2.73 -3.10
N PRO A 40 16.39 3.73 -3.86
CA PRO A 40 15.07 3.64 -4.50
C PRO A 40 14.96 2.50 -5.52
N GLN A 41 16.06 2.17 -6.20
CA GLN A 41 16.10 1.07 -7.18
C GLN A 41 16.11 -0.31 -6.51
N ASP A 42 16.54 -0.39 -5.24
CA ASP A 42 16.57 -1.63 -4.47
C ASP A 42 16.42 -1.39 -2.96
N PRO A 43 15.20 -1.13 -2.47
CA PRO A 43 14.99 -0.78 -1.06
C PRO A 43 15.41 -1.89 -0.08
N SER A 44 15.46 -3.15 -0.56
CA SER A 44 15.91 -4.30 0.24
C SER A 44 17.40 -4.21 0.62
N LEU A 45 18.22 -3.54 -0.21
CA LEU A 45 19.64 -3.33 0.06
C LEU A 45 19.86 -2.35 1.22
N ALA A 46 19.01 -1.32 1.34
CA ALA A 46 19.09 -0.37 2.43
C ALA A 46 18.83 -1.05 3.77
N ILE A 47 17.83 -1.94 3.84
CA ILE A 47 17.57 -2.75 5.04
C ILE A 47 18.74 -3.68 5.35
N GLU A 48 19.28 -4.41 4.36
CA GLU A 48 20.41 -5.32 4.60
C GLU A 48 21.63 -4.55 5.16
N THR A 49 22.00 -3.45 4.51
CA THR A 49 23.13 -2.61 4.90
C THR A 49 22.96 -2.14 6.34
N LEU A 50 21.79 -1.58 6.64
CA LEU A 50 21.49 -1.01 7.95
C LEU A 50 21.43 -2.08 9.05
N LEU A 51 20.85 -3.25 8.77
CA LEU A 51 20.86 -4.39 9.67
C LEU A 51 22.28 -4.81 10.00
N ARG A 52 23.12 -5.01 8.98
CA ARG A 52 24.51 -5.43 9.17
C ARG A 52 25.29 -4.42 10.02
N GLU A 53 25.17 -3.14 9.71
CA GLU A 53 25.85 -2.06 10.43
C GLU A 53 25.44 -2.00 11.91
N VAL A 54 24.12 -1.99 12.17
CA VAL A 54 23.60 -1.88 13.55
C VAL A 54 23.92 -3.14 14.35
N LEU A 55 23.70 -4.34 13.80
CA LEU A 55 23.98 -5.58 14.54
C LEU A 55 25.46 -5.75 14.87
N VAL A 56 26.37 -5.37 13.97
CA VAL A 56 27.82 -5.37 14.25
C VAL A 56 28.17 -4.35 15.32
N ARG A 57 27.64 -3.12 15.22
CA ARG A 57 27.89 -2.04 16.20
C ARG A 57 27.43 -2.43 17.61
N GLU A 58 26.26 -3.04 17.72
CA GLU A 58 25.67 -3.47 19.00
C GLU A 58 26.14 -4.86 19.45
N GLN A 59 27.00 -5.53 18.68
CA GLN A 59 27.52 -6.88 18.96
C GLN A 59 26.41 -7.94 19.12
N ILE A 60 25.36 -7.84 18.32
CA ILE A 60 24.21 -8.74 18.32
C ILE A 60 24.35 -9.76 17.20
N ALA A 61 24.22 -11.05 17.51
CA ALA A 61 24.17 -12.06 16.46
C ALA A 61 22.82 -12.02 15.74
N THR A 62 22.81 -12.11 14.40
CA THR A 62 21.55 -12.13 13.62
C THR A 62 20.59 -13.24 14.07
N THR A 63 21.13 -14.35 14.59
CA THR A 63 20.36 -15.49 15.11
C THR A 63 19.58 -15.18 16.39
N ASP A 64 19.95 -14.11 17.10
CA ASP A 64 19.27 -13.68 18.33
C ASP A 64 18.06 -12.77 18.02
N VAL A 65 17.87 -12.38 16.76
CA VAL A 65 16.74 -11.60 16.31
C VAL A 65 15.57 -12.53 15.97
N GLN A 66 14.49 -12.46 16.74
CA GLN A 66 13.33 -13.34 16.56
C GLN A 66 12.26 -12.75 15.65
N GLN A 67 12.16 -11.43 15.58
CA GLN A 67 11.12 -10.75 14.81
C GLN A 67 11.67 -9.53 14.10
N LEU A 68 11.28 -9.35 12.84
CA LEU A 68 11.46 -8.12 12.08
C LEU A 68 10.09 -7.66 11.59
N ILE A 69 9.69 -6.45 11.96
CA ILE A 69 8.46 -5.80 11.50
C ILE A 69 8.85 -4.68 10.55
N HIS A 70 8.31 -4.72 9.34
CA HIS A 70 8.68 -3.79 8.28
C HIS A 70 7.49 -2.97 7.78
N GLY A 71 7.63 -1.64 7.78
CA GLY A 71 6.72 -0.68 7.13
C GLY A 71 7.35 -0.10 5.86
N THR A 72 6.54 0.15 4.84
CA THR A 72 7.03 0.62 3.53
C THR A 72 6.10 1.61 2.86
N THR A 73 6.70 2.53 2.12
CA THR A 73 5.99 3.49 1.24
C THR A 73 5.90 3.02 -0.22
N LEU A 74 6.40 1.82 -0.53
CA LEU A 74 6.49 1.28 -1.90
C LEU A 74 5.14 1.25 -2.63
N VAL A 75 4.08 0.83 -1.95
CA VAL A 75 2.73 0.72 -2.54
C VAL A 75 2.16 2.09 -2.88
N THR A 76 2.21 3.04 -1.94
CA THR A 76 1.73 4.41 -2.16
C THR A 76 2.45 5.06 -3.35
N ASN A 77 3.79 4.97 -3.39
CA ASN A 77 4.59 5.56 -4.47
C ASN A 77 4.30 4.92 -5.84
N ALA A 78 4.15 3.59 -5.90
CA ALA A 78 3.86 2.90 -7.16
C ALA A 78 2.51 3.30 -7.78
N ILE A 79 1.51 3.59 -6.94
CA ILE A 79 0.19 4.03 -7.40
C ILE A 79 0.26 5.47 -7.92
N ILE A 80 0.87 6.37 -7.14
CA ILE A 80 1.03 7.79 -7.50
C ILE A 80 1.84 7.93 -8.80
N GLU A 81 2.96 7.21 -8.90
CA GLU A 81 3.85 7.27 -10.07
C GLU A 81 3.34 6.42 -11.25
N ARG A 82 2.23 5.71 -11.10
CA ARG A 82 1.67 4.80 -12.11
C ARG A 82 2.69 3.76 -12.60
N LYS A 83 3.47 3.20 -11.67
CA LYS A 83 4.52 2.19 -11.91
C LYS A 83 4.12 0.77 -11.47
N GLY A 84 2.87 0.40 -11.69
CA GLY A 84 2.40 -0.97 -11.48
C GLY A 84 2.35 -1.79 -12.76
N SER A 85 1.93 -3.04 -12.61
CA SER A 85 1.80 -4.01 -13.69
C SER A 85 0.74 -3.59 -14.71
N ARG A 86 0.94 -3.97 -15.97
CA ARG A 86 -0.06 -3.73 -17.01
C ARG A 86 -1.30 -4.56 -16.73
N THR A 87 -2.36 -3.89 -16.28
CA THR A 87 -3.54 -4.52 -15.66
C THR A 87 -4.77 -4.43 -16.56
N ALA A 88 -5.56 -5.49 -16.61
CA ALA A 88 -6.89 -5.51 -17.20
C ALA A 88 -7.99 -5.75 -16.15
N LEU A 89 -9.23 -5.39 -16.48
CA LEU A 89 -10.42 -5.58 -15.65
C LEU A 89 -11.43 -6.49 -16.36
N LEU A 90 -11.89 -7.52 -15.65
CA LEU A 90 -13.09 -8.30 -16.00
C LEU A 90 -14.23 -7.84 -15.10
N ALA A 91 -15.24 -7.24 -15.71
CA ALA A 91 -16.44 -6.76 -15.03
C ALA A 91 -17.67 -7.55 -15.49
N THR A 92 -18.75 -7.44 -14.72
CA THR A 92 -20.06 -7.92 -15.17
C THR A 92 -20.46 -7.22 -16.46
N HIS A 93 -21.06 -7.94 -17.40
CA HIS A 93 -21.54 -7.34 -18.65
C HIS A 93 -22.41 -6.10 -18.40
N GLY A 94 -22.02 -4.97 -18.99
CA GLY A 94 -22.66 -3.66 -18.82
C GLY A 94 -22.08 -2.80 -17.69
N PHE A 95 -21.09 -3.29 -16.95
CA PHE A 95 -20.51 -2.62 -15.77
C PHE A 95 -19.01 -2.34 -15.88
N ARG A 96 -18.37 -2.63 -17.02
CA ARG A 96 -16.93 -2.34 -17.23
C ARG A 96 -16.55 -0.86 -17.09
N ASP A 97 -17.52 0.04 -17.26
CA ASP A 97 -17.32 1.48 -17.24
C ASP A 97 -17.62 2.13 -15.89
N SER A 98 -18.09 1.35 -14.89
CA SER A 98 -18.38 1.86 -13.55
C SER A 98 -17.20 2.57 -12.90
N ILE A 99 -15.97 2.14 -13.18
CA ILE A 99 -14.77 2.80 -12.65
C ILE A 99 -14.41 4.13 -13.33
N GLU A 100 -14.96 4.41 -14.51
CA GLU A 100 -14.80 5.72 -15.19
C GLU A 100 -15.93 6.67 -14.77
N ILE A 101 -17.15 6.17 -14.72
CA ILE A 101 -18.35 6.93 -14.31
C ILE A 101 -18.23 7.34 -12.84
N GLY A 102 -17.66 6.46 -12.00
CA GLY A 102 -17.53 6.67 -10.57
C GLY A 102 -18.89 6.83 -9.90
N ARG A 103 -19.02 7.84 -9.04
CA ARG A 103 -20.29 8.20 -8.38
C ARG A 103 -20.97 9.42 -8.99
N GLU A 104 -20.50 9.90 -10.15
CA GLU A 104 -20.93 11.17 -10.76
C GLU A 104 -20.75 12.40 -9.84
N ASN A 105 -19.99 12.25 -8.75
CA ASN A 105 -19.72 13.32 -7.80
C ASN A 105 -18.60 14.23 -8.33
N ARG A 106 -18.86 15.55 -8.31
CA ARG A 106 -17.85 16.58 -8.56
C ARG A 106 -17.24 17.01 -7.24
N TYR A 107 -15.93 16.79 -7.09
CA TYR A 107 -15.20 17.21 -5.89
C TYR A 107 -14.96 18.72 -5.83
N GLU A 108 -15.19 19.44 -6.94
CA GLU A 108 -15.31 20.88 -6.99
C GLU A 108 -16.56 21.24 -7.79
N LEU A 109 -17.59 21.77 -7.11
CA LEU A 109 -18.91 21.98 -7.70
C LEU A 109 -18.91 23.10 -8.74
N TYR A 110 -18.06 24.12 -8.55
CA TYR A 110 -18.05 25.32 -9.38
C TYR A 110 -17.04 25.28 -10.52
N ASP A 111 -16.15 24.29 -10.56
CA ASP A 111 -15.22 24.09 -11.65
C ASP A 111 -15.88 23.26 -12.76
N LEU A 112 -16.23 23.91 -13.86
CA LEU A 112 -16.82 23.25 -15.03
C LEU A 112 -15.80 22.47 -15.85
N MET A 113 -14.51 22.78 -15.69
CA MET A 113 -13.39 22.14 -16.39
C MET A 113 -12.70 21.08 -15.50
N LEU A 114 -13.40 20.61 -14.47
CA LEU A 114 -12.92 19.64 -13.50
C LEU A 114 -12.37 18.38 -14.19
N GLU A 115 -11.10 18.07 -13.92
CA GLU A 115 -10.51 16.82 -14.36
C GLU A 115 -10.64 15.74 -13.29
N MET A 116 -11.26 14.62 -13.63
CA MET A 116 -11.36 13.46 -12.74
C MET A 116 -10.04 12.66 -12.71
N PRO A 117 -9.72 12.00 -11.59
CA PRO A 117 -8.60 11.07 -11.54
C PRO A 117 -8.77 9.97 -12.58
N GLN A 118 -7.75 9.75 -13.42
CA GLN A 118 -7.81 8.70 -14.44
C GLN A 118 -7.71 7.33 -13.77
N PRO A 119 -8.59 6.36 -14.11
CA PRO A 119 -8.49 5.01 -13.56
C PRO A 119 -7.17 4.32 -13.96
N LEU A 120 -6.66 3.44 -13.10
CA LEU A 120 -5.41 2.69 -13.36
C LEU A 120 -5.48 1.77 -14.59
N VAL A 121 -6.66 1.23 -14.87
CA VAL A 121 -6.91 0.39 -16.04
C VAL A 121 -7.56 1.25 -17.12
N PRO A 122 -6.96 1.44 -18.31
CA PRO A 122 -7.57 2.22 -19.39
C PRO A 122 -8.77 1.47 -20.00
N ARG A 123 -9.71 2.21 -20.61
CA ARG A 123 -10.98 1.64 -21.13
C ARG A 123 -10.82 0.44 -22.05
N HIS A 124 -9.80 0.42 -22.92
CA HIS A 124 -9.55 -0.69 -23.85
C HIS A 124 -9.05 -1.98 -23.18
N LEU A 125 -8.72 -1.93 -21.88
CA LEU A 125 -8.36 -3.09 -21.05
C LEU A 125 -9.45 -3.45 -20.04
N ARG A 126 -10.70 -3.02 -20.27
CA ARG A 126 -11.87 -3.35 -19.45
C ARG A 126 -12.85 -4.17 -20.27
N PHE A 127 -13.20 -5.35 -19.78
CA PHE A 127 -13.95 -6.34 -20.54
C PHE A 127 -15.24 -6.72 -19.81
N ASP A 128 -16.30 -6.83 -20.59
CA ASP A 128 -17.61 -7.28 -20.15
C ASP A 128 -17.64 -8.81 -20.20
N VAL A 129 -17.86 -9.45 -19.05
CA VAL A 129 -17.99 -10.90 -18.95
C VAL A 129 -19.48 -11.26 -18.80
N PRO A 130 -20.03 -12.11 -19.69
CA PRO A 130 -21.40 -12.61 -19.57
C PRO A 130 -21.55 -13.51 -18.34
N GLN A 131 -22.00 -12.92 -17.24
CA GLN A 131 -22.45 -13.59 -16.01
C GLN A 131 -23.31 -12.61 -15.20
N ARG A 132 -24.16 -13.11 -14.31
CA ARG A 132 -24.94 -12.24 -13.41
C ARG A 132 -25.30 -12.93 -12.10
N THR A 133 -24.95 -12.29 -10.99
CA THR A 133 -25.40 -12.63 -9.63
C THR A 133 -26.40 -11.58 -9.13
N LEU A 134 -27.53 -12.00 -8.57
CA LEU A 134 -28.56 -11.14 -7.99
C LEU A 134 -28.15 -10.65 -6.58
N ALA A 135 -28.90 -9.68 -6.05
CA ALA A 135 -28.57 -9.04 -4.78
C ALA A 135 -28.67 -9.98 -3.57
N ASP A 136 -29.45 -11.06 -3.67
CA ASP A 136 -29.57 -12.13 -2.67
C ASP A 136 -28.49 -13.22 -2.81
N GLY A 137 -27.58 -13.08 -3.79
CA GLY A 137 -26.51 -14.04 -4.07
C GLY A 137 -26.91 -15.17 -5.02
N THR A 138 -28.15 -15.22 -5.51
CA THR A 138 -28.58 -16.21 -6.50
C THR A 138 -27.98 -15.93 -7.88
N THR A 139 -27.59 -16.98 -8.60
CA THR A 139 -27.06 -16.85 -9.97
C THR A 139 -28.22 -16.70 -10.95
N LEU A 140 -28.27 -15.57 -11.68
CA LEU A 140 -29.22 -15.36 -12.78
C LEU A 140 -28.64 -15.86 -14.11
N GLN A 141 -27.35 -15.64 -14.33
CA GLN A 141 -26.63 -16.10 -15.52
C GLN A 141 -25.29 -16.67 -15.08
N GLU A 142 -25.06 -17.94 -15.39
CA GLU A 142 -23.80 -18.64 -15.13
C GLU A 142 -22.63 -18.00 -15.89
N LEU A 143 -21.41 -18.26 -15.41
CA LEU A 143 -20.19 -17.79 -16.05
C LEU A 143 -19.96 -18.51 -17.38
N ASP A 144 -19.75 -17.74 -18.45
CA ASP A 144 -19.19 -18.28 -19.69
C ASP A 144 -17.68 -18.53 -19.52
N VAL A 145 -17.32 -19.72 -19.05
CA VAL A 145 -15.93 -20.15 -18.83
C VAL A 145 -15.12 -20.13 -20.13
N ALA A 146 -15.72 -20.52 -21.25
CA ALA A 146 -15.02 -20.55 -22.54
C ALA A 146 -14.65 -19.15 -23.02
N PHE A 147 -15.56 -18.17 -22.82
CA PHE A 147 -15.28 -16.77 -23.08
C PHE A 147 -14.13 -16.25 -22.22
N VAL A 148 -14.13 -16.53 -20.91
CA VAL A 148 -13.05 -16.11 -20.00
C VAL A 148 -11.71 -16.72 -20.41
N GLU A 149 -11.67 -18.00 -20.77
CA GLU A 149 -10.45 -18.66 -21.24
C GLU A 149 -9.94 -18.07 -22.56
N GLN A 150 -10.82 -17.75 -23.50
CA GLN A 150 -10.43 -17.11 -24.76
C GLN A 150 -9.82 -15.73 -24.48
N LEU A 151 -10.52 -14.89 -23.72
CA LEU A 151 -10.07 -13.56 -23.36
C LEU A 151 -8.72 -13.61 -22.62
N ALA A 152 -8.54 -14.54 -21.69
CA ALA A 152 -7.29 -14.71 -20.96
C ALA A 152 -6.10 -15.01 -21.89
N ARG A 153 -6.28 -15.85 -22.92
CA ARG A 153 -5.22 -16.12 -23.92
C ARG A 153 -4.88 -14.88 -24.73
N GLU A 154 -5.89 -14.11 -25.13
CA GLU A 154 -5.69 -12.85 -25.88
C GLU A 154 -4.95 -11.81 -25.03
N LEU A 155 -5.30 -11.68 -23.75
CA LEU A 155 -4.63 -10.78 -22.81
C LEU A 155 -3.18 -11.21 -22.55
N ALA A 156 -2.93 -12.51 -22.36
CA ALA A 156 -1.59 -13.05 -22.21
C ALA A 156 -0.73 -12.78 -23.46
N ALA A 157 -1.27 -12.99 -24.67
CA ALA A 157 -0.59 -12.68 -25.92
C ALA A 157 -0.25 -11.18 -26.06
N GLN A 158 -1.07 -10.30 -25.47
CA GLN A 158 -0.82 -8.87 -25.39
C GLN A 158 0.12 -8.46 -24.26
N LYS A 159 0.69 -9.41 -23.49
CA LYS A 159 1.55 -9.14 -22.33
C LYS A 159 0.83 -8.34 -21.24
N ILE A 160 -0.42 -8.69 -20.96
CA ILE A 160 -1.11 -8.25 -19.74
C ILE A 160 -0.60 -9.11 -18.59
N GLU A 161 -0.08 -8.45 -17.57
CA GLU A 161 0.62 -9.09 -16.44
C GLU A 161 -0.34 -9.38 -15.28
N ALA A 162 -1.39 -8.57 -15.17
CA ALA A 162 -2.28 -8.56 -14.02
C ALA A 162 -3.76 -8.44 -14.43
N LEU A 163 -4.64 -9.09 -13.67
CA LEU A 163 -6.07 -9.16 -13.94
C LEU A 163 -6.88 -8.92 -12.67
N ALA A 164 -7.70 -7.87 -12.68
CA ALA A 164 -8.72 -7.65 -11.68
C ALA A 164 -10.03 -8.27 -12.14
N ILE A 165 -10.68 -9.06 -11.29
CA ILE A 165 -12.02 -9.61 -11.54
C ILE A 165 -12.96 -9.01 -10.50
N ALA A 166 -13.92 -8.22 -10.95
CA ALA A 166 -14.89 -7.55 -10.09
C ALA A 166 -16.30 -7.69 -10.67
N PHE A 167 -17.03 -8.66 -10.16
CA PHE A 167 -18.40 -8.91 -10.55
C PHE A 167 -19.38 -8.25 -9.59
N LEU A 168 -20.56 -7.90 -10.08
CA LEU A 168 -21.63 -7.37 -9.24
C LEU A 168 -22.10 -8.44 -8.26
N ASN A 169 -22.40 -8.00 -7.04
CA ASN A 169 -22.87 -8.84 -5.95
C ASN A 169 -21.94 -10.01 -5.57
N SER A 170 -20.67 -9.96 -5.98
CA SER A 170 -19.68 -10.98 -5.61
C SER A 170 -19.39 -11.02 -4.10
N PHE A 171 -19.70 -9.95 -3.37
CA PHE A 171 -19.69 -9.92 -1.91
C PHE A 171 -20.75 -10.84 -1.28
N ALA A 172 -21.89 -11.03 -1.95
CA ALA A 172 -22.95 -11.95 -1.53
C ALA A 172 -22.66 -13.39 -1.99
N ASN A 173 -22.16 -13.54 -3.23
CA ASN A 173 -21.73 -14.83 -3.77
C ASN A 173 -20.53 -14.68 -4.73
N GLY A 174 -19.33 -14.99 -4.24
CA GLY A 174 -18.08 -14.90 -5.02
C GLY A 174 -17.80 -16.09 -5.94
N ALA A 175 -18.75 -17.01 -6.18
CA ALA A 175 -18.51 -18.24 -6.95
C ALA A 175 -18.02 -17.96 -8.39
N ALA A 176 -18.70 -17.09 -9.12
CA ALA A 176 -18.33 -16.74 -10.49
C ALA A 176 -16.93 -16.11 -10.60
N GLU A 177 -16.51 -15.30 -9.61
CA GLU A 177 -15.16 -14.74 -9.60
C GLU A 177 -14.09 -15.81 -9.36
N ARG A 178 -14.34 -16.76 -8.44
CA ARG A 178 -13.43 -17.88 -8.18
C ARG A 178 -13.30 -18.79 -9.40
N GLU A 179 -14.41 -19.05 -10.09
CA GLU A 179 -14.42 -19.84 -11.32
C GLU A 179 -13.69 -19.12 -12.46
N ALA A 180 -13.92 -17.81 -12.63
CA ALA A 180 -13.19 -17.01 -13.61
C ALA A 180 -11.68 -17.00 -13.34
N ARG A 181 -11.26 -16.85 -12.08
CA ARG A 181 -9.84 -16.96 -11.70
C ARG A 181 -9.27 -18.33 -12.08
N ALA A 182 -9.97 -19.42 -11.76
CA ALA A 182 -9.52 -20.77 -12.10
C ALA A 182 -9.44 -21.00 -13.62
N ALA A 183 -10.38 -20.42 -14.39
CA ALA A 183 -10.35 -20.46 -15.85
C ALA A 183 -9.13 -19.73 -16.43
N VAL A 184 -8.84 -18.51 -15.94
CA VAL A 184 -7.66 -17.74 -16.36
C VAL A 184 -6.37 -18.50 -16.02
N GLN A 185 -6.23 -19.02 -14.79
CA GLN A 185 -5.04 -19.74 -14.35
C GLN A 185 -4.74 -21.00 -15.17
N ARG A 186 -5.76 -21.66 -15.74
CA ARG A 186 -5.56 -22.84 -16.61
C ARG A 186 -4.88 -22.51 -17.94
N VAL A 187 -5.09 -21.30 -18.48
CA VAL A 187 -4.62 -20.92 -19.83
C VAL A 187 -3.55 -19.84 -19.81
N ALA A 188 -3.42 -19.10 -18.72
CA ALA A 188 -2.46 -18.03 -18.49
C ALA A 188 -1.94 -18.10 -17.03
N PRO A 189 -1.15 -19.15 -16.68
CA PRO A 189 -0.76 -19.43 -15.30
C PRO A 189 0.12 -18.32 -14.67
N ASP A 190 0.85 -17.57 -15.49
CA ASP A 190 1.74 -16.50 -15.03
C ASP A 190 1.00 -15.16 -14.77
N THR A 191 -0.28 -15.06 -15.13
CA THR A 191 -1.08 -13.85 -14.90
C THR A 191 -1.48 -13.75 -13.44
N ARG A 192 -1.16 -12.62 -12.80
CA ARG A 192 -1.58 -12.33 -11.43
C ARG A 192 -3.05 -11.94 -11.40
N ILE A 193 -3.81 -12.47 -10.44
CA ILE A 193 -5.25 -12.28 -10.40
C ILE A 193 -5.68 -11.88 -9.00
N SER A 194 -6.41 -10.76 -8.91
CA SER A 194 -7.18 -10.41 -7.71
C SER A 194 -8.67 -10.50 -8.01
N ILE A 195 -9.42 -11.10 -7.09
CA ILE A 195 -10.87 -11.16 -7.15
C ILE A 195 -11.50 -10.31 -6.06
N SER A 196 -12.52 -9.56 -6.41
CA SER A 196 -13.06 -8.53 -5.52
C SER A 196 -13.73 -9.09 -4.26
N SER A 197 -14.30 -10.31 -4.35
CA SER A 197 -14.86 -11.06 -3.22
C SER A 197 -13.84 -11.54 -2.18
N GLU A 198 -12.54 -11.48 -2.49
CA GLU A 198 -11.47 -11.75 -1.50
C GLU A 198 -10.79 -10.47 -1.04
N VAL A 199 -10.63 -9.48 -1.92
CA VAL A 199 -9.94 -8.24 -1.60
C VAL A 199 -10.81 -7.33 -0.73
N VAL A 200 -12.05 -7.08 -1.14
CA VAL A 200 -13.06 -6.28 -0.41
C VAL A 200 -14.46 -6.88 -0.63
N PRO A 201 -14.91 -7.84 0.20
CA PRO A 201 -16.24 -8.43 0.11
C PRO A 201 -17.34 -7.50 0.67
N GLU A 202 -17.45 -6.29 0.13
CA GLU A 202 -18.46 -5.29 0.53
C GLU A 202 -19.37 -4.87 -0.64
N ILE A 203 -20.55 -4.36 -0.30
CA ILE A 203 -21.46 -3.71 -1.25
C ILE A 203 -20.85 -2.42 -1.83
N ARG A 204 -21.33 -2.02 -3.01
CA ARG A 204 -20.86 -0.90 -3.87
C ARG A 204 -19.66 -1.27 -4.73
N GLU A 205 -19.91 -1.37 -6.02
CA GLU A 205 -18.98 -1.87 -7.04
C GLU A 205 -17.86 -0.90 -7.36
N PHE A 206 -18.08 0.42 -7.30
CA PHE A 206 -17.05 1.40 -7.69
C PHE A 206 -15.80 1.29 -6.81
N GLU A 207 -15.92 1.48 -5.49
CA GLU A 207 -14.78 1.39 -4.58
C GLU A 207 -14.21 -0.02 -4.52
N ARG A 208 -15.07 -1.06 -4.52
CA ARG A 208 -14.64 -2.46 -4.51
C ARG A 208 -13.80 -2.78 -5.76
N THR A 209 -14.24 -2.35 -6.94
CA THR A 209 -13.51 -2.58 -8.19
C THR A 209 -12.21 -1.80 -8.21
N SER A 210 -12.24 -0.51 -7.83
CA SER A 210 -11.03 0.33 -7.74
C SER A 210 -9.99 -0.30 -6.81
N THR A 211 -10.40 -0.79 -5.64
CA THR A 211 -9.52 -1.46 -4.68
C THR A 211 -8.92 -2.75 -5.23
N THR A 212 -9.74 -3.56 -5.92
CA THR A 212 -9.29 -4.83 -6.52
C THR A 212 -8.28 -4.59 -7.64
N ILE A 213 -8.51 -3.56 -8.46
CA ILE A 213 -7.56 -3.10 -9.47
C ILE A 213 -6.25 -2.68 -8.81
N THR A 214 -6.30 -1.78 -7.83
CA THR A 214 -5.09 -1.27 -7.17
C THR A 214 -4.31 -2.38 -6.50
N ASN A 215 -4.98 -3.37 -5.90
CA ASN A 215 -4.34 -4.54 -5.29
C ASN A 215 -3.49 -5.34 -6.30
N VAL A 216 -4.08 -5.75 -7.43
CA VAL A 216 -3.35 -6.54 -8.42
C VAL A 216 -2.30 -5.72 -9.18
N TYR A 217 -2.56 -4.41 -9.32
CA TYR A 217 -1.67 -3.46 -10.00
C TYR A 217 -0.28 -3.37 -9.36
N VAL A 218 -0.19 -3.43 -8.02
CA VAL A 218 1.09 -3.35 -7.29
C VAL A 218 1.63 -4.71 -6.83
N GLN A 219 0.91 -5.80 -7.11
CA GLN A 219 1.21 -7.11 -6.54
C GLN A 219 2.60 -7.65 -6.91
N ASP A 220 2.95 -7.60 -8.19
CA ASP A 220 4.25 -8.05 -8.70
C ASP A 220 5.42 -7.25 -8.12
N LEU A 221 5.24 -5.94 -7.95
CA LEU A 221 6.26 -5.08 -7.34
C LEU A 221 6.54 -5.47 -5.89
N VAL A 222 5.48 -5.64 -5.09
CA VAL A 222 5.58 -6.03 -3.67
C VAL A 222 6.12 -7.45 -3.53
N GLU A 223 5.67 -8.39 -4.36
CA GLU A 223 6.16 -9.77 -4.36
C GLU A 223 7.67 -9.85 -4.61
N ARG A 224 8.15 -9.23 -5.70
CA ARG A 224 9.59 -9.21 -6.00
C ARG A 224 10.40 -8.58 -4.88
N TYR A 225 9.89 -7.49 -4.30
CA TYR A 225 10.55 -6.80 -3.20
C TYR A 225 10.67 -7.70 -1.96
N LEU A 226 9.57 -8.34 -1.54
CA LEU A 226 9.54 -9.15 -0.32
C LEU A 226 10.36 -10.42 -0.47
N HIS A 227 10.28 -11.14 -1.60
CA HIS A 227 11.14 -12.30 -1.84
C HIS A 227 12.63 -11.95 -1.82
N LYS A 228 13.00 -10.78 -2.37
CA LYS A 228 14.38 -10.30 -2.33
C LYS A 228 14.83 -9.96 -0.92
N LEU A 229 13.96 -9.32 -0.13
CA LEU A 229 14.22 -9.03 1.27
C LEU A 229 14.42 -10.33 2.07
N GLU A 230 13.54 -11.33 1.92
CA GLU A 230 13.67 -12.63 2.58
C GLU A 230 14.99 -13.32 2.22
N ALA A 231 15.37 -13.32 0.94
CA ALA A 231 16.63 -13.90 0.48
C ALA A 231 17.85 -13.21 1.11
N ARG A 232 17.83 -11.87 1.22
CA ARG A 232 18.91 -11.11 1.89
C ARG A 232 18.96 -11.40 3.39
N LEU A 233 17.81 -11.44 4.06
CA LEU A 233 17.74 -11.80 5.48
C LEU A 233 18.29 -13.21 5.74
N ALA A 234 17.94 -14.17 4.88
CA ALA A 234 18.48 -15.53 4.96
C ALA A 234 20.01 -15.56 4.78
N GLN A 235 20.56 -14.78 3.85
CA GLN A 235 22.01 -14.63 3.65
C GLN A 235 22.73 -14.01 4.86
N LEU A 236 22.04 -13.16 5.64
CA LEU A 236 22.53 -12.61 6.91
C LEU A 236 22.46 -13.61 8.08
N GLY A 237 21.85 -14.79 7.89
CA GLY A 237 21.63 -15.78 8.94
C GLY A 237 20.44 -15.45 9.86
N PHE A 238 19.49 -14.64 9.39
CA PHE A 238 18.26 -14.38 10.12
C PHE A 238 17.33 -15.60 10.10
N ASN A 239 16.98 -16.10 11.27
CA ASN A 239 16.11 -17.27 11.46
C ASN A 239 14.77 -16.91 12.13
N GLY A 240 14.49 -15.61 12.30
CA GLY A 240 13.27 -15.10 12.89
C GLY A 240 12.11 -15.01 11.90
N SER A 241 11.01 -14.40 12.35
CA SER A 241 9.83 -14.14 11.52
C SER A 241 9.83 -12.71 10.97
N LEU A 242 9.59 -12.57 9.66
CA LEU A 242 9.34 -11.29 9.00
C LEU A 242 7.84 -11.00 8.96
N PHE A 243 7.46 -9.83 9.47
CA PHE A 243 6.10 -9.30 9.41
C PHE A 243 6.06 -7.94 8.73
N LEU A 244 4.92 -7.62 8.13
CA LEU A 244 4.67 -6.34 7.49
C LEU A 244 3.62 -5.56 8.27
N MET A 245 3.89 -4.29 8.53
CA MET A 245 2.92 -3.36 9.07
C MET A 245 1.82 -3.11 8.02
N ILE A 246 0.55 -3.08 8.45
CA ILE A 246 -0.58 -2.73 7.59
C ILE A 246 -1.21 -1.40 7.99
N SER A 247 -1.95 -0.79 7.07
CA SER A 247 -2.55 0.55 7.21
C SER A 247 -3.40 0.74 8.46
N SER A 248 -4.01 -0.33 8.98
CA SER A 248 -4.84 -0.32 10.19
C SER A 248 -4.05 -0.37 11.50
N GLY A 249 -2.72 -0.46 11.43
CA GLY A 249 -1.86 -0.60 12.60
C GLY A 249 -1.63 -2.06 13.06
N GLY A 250 -2.19 -3.03 12.34
CA GLY A 250 -1.86 -4.45 12.55
C GLY A 250 -0.55 -4.87 11.88
N ILE A 251 -0.19 -6.15 12.02
CA ILE A 251 0.89 -6.78 11.26
C ILE A 251 0.41 -8.04 10.54
N VAL A 252 1.02 -8.38 9.42
CA VAL A 252 0.70 -9.58 8.62
C VAL A 252 1.95 -10.32 8.17
N THR A 253 1.79 -11.58 7.74
CA THR A 253 2.88 -12.36 7.13
C THR A 253 3.22 -11.86 5.74
N VAL A 254 4.40 -12.24 5.24
CA VAL A 254 4.85 -11.97 3.86
C VAL A 254 3.83 -12.47 2.83
N ASP A 255 3.36 -13.72 2.94
CA ASP A 255 2.36 -14.27 2.02
C ASP A 255 1.08 -13.44 1.95
N THR A 256 0.62 -12.96 3.12
CA THR A 256 -0.59 -12.12 3.20
C THR A 256 -0.34 -10.76 2.57
N ALA A 257 0.83 -10.17 2.80
CA ALA A 257 1.26 -8.91 2.20
C ALA A 257 1.39 -9.00 0.67
N ILE A 258 1.86 -10.13 0.14
CA ILE A 258 1.92 -10.41 -1.30
C ILE A 258 0.53 -10.60 -1.89
N ARG A 259 -0.37 -11.28 -1.17
CA ARG A 259 -1.75 -11.49 -1.65
C ARG A 259 -2.59 -10.20 -1.61
N PHE A 260 -2.38 -9.38 -0.59
CA PHE A 260 -3.14 -8.15 -0.35
C PHE A 260 -2.24 -6.92 -0.14
N PRO A 261 -1.38 -6.58 -1.11
CA PRO A 261 -0.43 -5.47 -0.99
C PRO A 261 -1.10 -4.13 -0.75
N ILE A 262 -2.37 -3.98 -1.14
CA ILE A 262 -3.14 -2.76 -0.88
C ILE A 262 -3.28 -2.44 0.61
N ARG A 263 -3.10 -3.43 1.49
CA ARG A 263 -3.12 -3.26 2.95
C ARG A 263 -1.83 -2.66 3.51
N LEU A 264 -0.78 -2.52 2.71
CA LEU A 264 0.50 -1.92 3.11
C LEU A 264 0.53 -0.40 2.90
N LEU A 265 -0.55 0.17 2.37
CA LEU A 265 -0.67 1.59 2.05
C LEU A 265 -0.56 2.42 3.33
N GLU A 266 0.30 3.45 3.37
CA GLU A 266 0.58 4.21 4.61
C GLU A 266 1.00 3.35 5.83
N SER A 267 1.64 2.19 5.61
CA SER A 267 2.05 1.31 6.72
C SER A 267 3.09 1.93 7.68
N GLY A 268 4.08 2.65 7.17
CA GLY A 268 5.08 3.35 8.00
C GLY A 268 4.45 4.38 8.95
N PRO A 269 3.68 5.35 8.42
CA PRO A 269 2.96 6.33 9.24
C PRO A 269 2.03 5.71 10.27
N ALA A 270 1.33 4.62 9.92
CA ALA A 270 0.47 3.88 10.85
C ALA A 270 1.23 3.42 12.10
N ALA A 271 2.46 2.93 11.94
CA ALA A 271 3.34 2.59 13.06
C ALA A 271 3.67 3.80 13.93
N GLY A 272 3.95 4.96 13.31
CA GLY A 272 4.22 6.22 14.01
C GLY A 272 3.03 6.69 14.86
N ALA A 273 1.81 6.61 14.32
CA ALA A 273 0.58 6.94 15.07
C ALA A 273 0.36 6.00 16.27
N LEU A 274 0.59 4.69 16.10
CA LEU A 274 0.52 3.73 17.20
C LEU A 274 1.58 3.99 18.28
N ALA A 275 2.80 4.31 17.86
CA ALA A 275 3.86 4.68 18.80
C ALA A 275 3.47 5.94 19.59
N ALA A 276 2.94 6.96 18.92
CA ALA A 276 2.44 8.16 19.57
C ALA A 276 1.31 7.87 20.57
N ALA A 277 0.36 7.00 20.23
CA ALA A 277 -0.69 6.55 21.16
C ALA A 277 -0.09 5.84 22.40
N SER A 278 0.86 4.93 22.16
CA SER A 278 1.52 4.17 23.23
C SER A 278 2.31 5.08 24.18
N TYR A 279 3.12 6.00 23.64
CA TYR A 279 3.90 6.94 24.45
C TYR A 279 3.01 8.00 25.12
N GLY A 280 1.96 8.44 24.44
CA GLY A 280 0.93 9.31 25.02
C GLY A 280 0.33 8.70 26.27
N ALA A 281 -0.18 7.47 26.16
CA ALA A 281 -0.75 6.73 27.28
C ALA A 281 0.25 6.56 28.44
N ALA A 282 1.52 6.22 28.14
CA ALA A 282 2.57 6.11 29.15
C ALA A 282 2.87 7.44 29.87
N CYS A 283 2.69 8.57 29.18
CA CYS A 283 2.83 9.92 29.72
C CYS A 283 1.53 10.47 30.35
N GLY A 284 0.44 9.69 30.38
CA GLY A 284 -0.85 10.11 30.92
C GLY A 284 -1.69 10.99 29.99
N TYR A 285 -1.38 11.03 28.69
CA TYR A 285 -2.14 11.73 27.66
C TYR A 285 -2.89 10.73 26.77
N ALA A 286 -4.21 10.66 26.91
CA ALA A 286 -5.06 9.85 26.04
C ALA A 286 -5.41 10.57 24.72
N ASP A 287 -5.48 11.90 24.75
CA ASP A 287 -5.88 12.72 23.61
C ASP A 287 -4.67 13.50 23.10
N LEU A 288 -4.24 13.24 21.87
CA LEU A 288 -3.09 13.92 21.28
C LEU A 288 -3.13 13.97 19.75
N LEU A 289 -2.36 14.88 19.19
CA LEU A 289 -2.12 14.99 17.76
C LEU A 289 -0.71 14.46 17.47
N SER A 290 -0.61 13.34 16.77
CA SER A 290 0.66 12.88 16.23
C SER A 290 1.05 13.73 15.02
N PHE A 291 2.32 14.11 14.93
CA PHE A 291 2.90 14.84 13.83
C PHE A 291 4.22 14.18 13.41
N ASP A 292 4.24 13.68 12.18
CA ASP A 292 5.41 13.06 11.56
C ASP A 292 5.80 13.87 10.31
N MET A 293 7.03 14.37 10.25
CA MET A 293 7.51 15.19 9.13
C MET A 293 8.77 14.57 8.53
N GLY A 294 8.64 14.13 7.28
CA GLY A 294 9.74 13.64 6.46
C GLY A 294 10.34 14.70 5.54
N GLY A 295 11.10 14.25 4.54
CA GLY A 295 11.71 15.13 3.54
C GLY A 295 10.70 15.73 2.56
N THR A 296 9.63 15.01 2.23
CA THR A 296 8.66 15.39 1.19
C THR A 296 7.30 15.77 1.77
N THR A 297 6.86 15.08 2.84
CA THR A 297 5.52 15.23 3.39
C THR A 297 5.52 15.24 4.92
N ALA A 298 4.48 15.83 5.48
CA ALA A 298 4.14 15.81 6.88
C ALA A 298 2.76 15.16 7.06
N LYS A 299 2.62 14.33 8.08
CA LYS A 299 1.43 13.55 8.37
C LYS A 299 0.96 13.84 9.78
N PHE A 300 -0.36 13.96 9.91
CA PHE A 300 -1.03 14.24 11.17
C PHE A 300 -2.05 13.15 11.45
N CYS A 301 -2.08 12.65 12.68
CA CYS A 301 -3.07 11.69 13.14
C CYS A 301 -3.68 12.18 14.46
N VAL A 302 -5.00 12.22 14.54
CA VAL A 302 -5.70 12.45 15.80
C VAL A 302 -5.77 11.13 16.56
N ILE A 303 -5.42 11.18 17.83
CA ILE A 303 -5.53 10.07 18.78
C ILE A 303 -6.53 10.53 19.83
N ASP A 304 -7.62 9.77 19.95
CA ASP A 304 -8.74 10.03 20.84
C ASP A 304 -8.87 8.86 21.81
N GLN A 305 -8.91 9.15 23.11
CA GLN A 305 -8.99 8.13 24.16
C GLN A 305 -7.92 7.02 24.04
N GLY A 306 -6.71 7.39 23.64
CA GLY A 306 -5.56 6.50 23.48
C GLY A 306 -5.60 5.62 22.24
N GLN A 307 -6.53 5.87 21.31
CA GLN A 307 -6.66 5.11 20.06
C GLN A 307 -6.55 6.04 18.84
N PRO A 308 -5.71 5.73 17.85
CA PRO A 308 -5.74 6.44 16.57
C PRO A 308 -7.11 6.27 15.89
N LEU A 309 -7.64 7.35 15.32
CA LEU A 309 -8.86 7.26 14.53
C LEU A 309 -8.64 6.39 13.30
N THR A 310 -9.65 5.63 12.90
CA THR A 310 -9.59 4.74 11.73
C THR A 310 -10.70 5.04 10.73
N ALA A 311 -10.39 4.94 9.45
CA ALA A 311 -11.33 5.04 8.35
C ALA A 311 -11.35 3.75 7.52
N LEU A 312 -12.48 3.47 6.85
CA LEU A 312 -12.63 2.33 5.93
C LEU A 312 -12.47 2.71 4.46
N ASP A 313 -12.54 4.01 4.16
CA ASP A 313 -12.41 4.56 2.82
C ASP A 313 -11.20 5.50 2.79
N PHE A 314 -10.29 5.26 1.85
CA PHE A 314 -9.10 6.06 1.61
C PHE A 314 -9.08 6.50 0.13
N GLU A 315 -8.36 7.59 -0.17
CA GLU A 315 -8.13 8.03 -1.54
C GLU A 315 -6.64 8.22 -1.74
N VAL A 316 -6.08 7.45 -2.67
CA VAL A 316 -4.68 7.50 -3.10
C VAL A 316 -4.56 8.48 -4.25
N ASP A 317 -3.38 9.10 -4.46
CA ASP A 317 -3.13 9.95 -5.63
C ASP A 317 -4.14 11.11 -5.75
N ARG A 318 -4.45 11.78 -4.62
CA ARG A 318 -5.35 12.92 -4.61
C ARG A 318 -4.74 14.08 -5.40
N ARG A 319 -5.40 14.50 -6.48
CA ARG A 319 -4.99 15.70 -7.23
C ARG A 319 -5.08 16.97 -6.37
N TYR A 320 -6.02 17.02 -5.43
CA TYR A 320 -6.20 18.15 -4.50
C TYR A 320 -6.32 17.65 -3.06
N ARG A 321 -5.36 18.03 -2.21
CA ARG A 321 -5.20 17.52 -0.83
C ARG A 321 -6.45 17.65 0.05
N PHE A 322 -7.27 18.67 -0.16
CA PHE A 322 -8.48 18.96 0.64
C PHE A 322 -9.80 18.71 -0.11
N LYS A 323 -9.76 18.09 -1.30
CA LYS A 323 -10.98 17.79 -2.06
C LYS A 323 -11.16 16.28 -2.19
N LYS A 324 -11.99 15.71 -1.32
CA LYS A 324 -12.43 14.31 -1.39
C LYS A 324 -13.11 14.06 -2.73
N GLY A 325 -12.71 13.00 -3.42
CA GLY A 325 -13.11 12.63 -4.78
C GLY A 325 -12.06 12.96 -5.84
N SER A 326 -10.93 13.58 -5.46
CA SER A 326 -9.84 13.92 -6.40
C SER A 326 -8.78 12.84 -6.55
N GLY A 327 -8.86 11.74 -5.78
CA GLY A 327 -7.97 10.59 -5.87
C GLY A 327 -8.67 9.29 -6.28
N LEU A 328 -7.89 8.22 -6.35
CA LEU A 328 -8.37 6.86 -6.58
C LEU A 328 -8.92 6.28 -5.28
N PRO A 329 -10.21 5.91 -5.21
CA PRO A 329 -10.79 5.39 -3.99
C PRO A 329 -10.32 3.96 -3.72
N VAL A 330 -9.99 3.70 -2.47
CA VAL A 330 -9.52 2.40 -1.97
C VAL A 330 -10.25 2.10 -0.66
N LYS A 331 -10.82 0.90 -0.56
CA LYS A 331 -11.51 0.37 0.61
C LYS A 331 -10.57 -0.54 1.39
N VAL A 332 -9.88 0.04 2.35
CA VAL A 332 -8.99 -0.67 3.26
C VAL A 332 -9.14 0.00 4.62
N PRO A 333 -9.21 -0.77 5.72
CA PRO A 333 -9.10 -0.20 7.06
C PRO A 333 -7.74 0.50 7.21
N VAL A 334 -7.76 1.81 7.40
CA VAL A 334 -6.57 2.65 7.56
C VAL A 334 -6.67 3.46 8.84
N ILE A 335 -5.54 3.76 9.48
CA ILE A 335 -5.47 4.85 10.45
C ILE A 335 -5.67 6.15 9.67
N GLU A 336 -6.62 6.96 10.13
CA GLU A 336 -6.99 8.20 9.47
C GLU A 336 -5.89 9.24 9.67
N MET A 337 -5.32 9.69 8.55
CA MET A 337 -4.25 10.67 8.54
C MET A 337 -4.52 11.78 7.55
N ILE A 338 -4.09 12.98 7.92
CA ILE A 338 -4.03 14.14 7.03
C ILE A 338 -2.59 14.29 6.59
N GLU A 339 -2.38 14.30 5.27
CA GLU A 339 -1.07 14.54 4.68
C GLU A 339 -0.97 15.96 4.10
N ILE A 340 0.12 16.62 4.44
CA ILE A 340 0.54 17.90 3.87
C ILE A 340 1.86 17.63 3.17
N GLY A 341 1.91 17.73 1.84
CA GLY A 341 3.19 17.66 1.11
C GLY A 341 3.96 18.98 1.22
N ALA A 342 4.45 19.19 2.44
CA ALA A 342 5.50 20.10 2.84
C ALA A 342 6.38 19.29 3.80
N GLY A 343 7.69 19.28 3.56
CA GLY A 343 8.67 18.54 4.35
C GLY A 343 10.03 19.23 4.30
N GLY A 344 11.04 18.59 4.88
CA GLY A 344 12.39 19.18 5.00
C GLY A 344 13.10 19.48 3.67
N GLY A 345 12.69 18.85 2.57
CA GLY A 345 13.20 19.03 1.23
C GLY A 345 12.23 19.78 0.29
N SER A 346 11.18 20.41 0.80
CA SER A 346 10.27 21.21 -0.04
C SER A 346 10.96 22.45 -0.60
N ILE A 347 10.75 22.70 -1.90
CA ILE A 347 11.42 23.79 -2.62
C ILE A 347 10.71 25.11 -2.30
N ALA A 348 11.47 26.07 -1.79
CA ALA A 348 11.02 27.45 -1.64
C ALA A 348 11.16 28.21 -2.97
N HIS A 349 10.08 28.85 -3.42
CA HIS A 349 10.07 29.68 -4.63
C HIS A 349 9.21 30.93 -4.44
N ILE A 350 9.43 31.93 -5.29
CA ILE A 350 8.56 33.11 -5.38
C ILE A 350 7.54 32.83 -6.49
N ASP A 351 6.24 32.93 -6.16
CA ASP A 351 5.18 32.75 -7.14
C ASP A 351 5.05 33.97 -8.08
N PRO A 352 4.24 33.88 -9.16
CA PRO A 352 4.04 35.01 -10.08
C PRO A 352 3.45 36.28 -9.43
N LEU A 353 2.91 36.19 -8.20
CA LEU A 353 2.37 37.31 -7.43
C LEU A 353 3.40 37.92 -6.47
N GLY A 354 4.64 37.42 -6.45
CA GLY A 354 5.72 37.91 -5.59
C GLY A 354 5.67 37.36 -4.17
N LEU A 355 4.86 36.33 -3.90
CA LEU A 355 4.74 35.73 -2.57
C LEU A 355 5.68 34.54 -2.43
N LEU A 356 6.29 34.41 -1.25
CA LEU A 356 7.08 33.23 -0.90
C LEU A 356 6.17 32.01 -0.70
N LYS A 357 6.44 30.94 -1.44
CA LYS A 357 5.78 29.64 -1.36
C LYS A 357 6.81 28.56 -1.06
N VAL A 358 6.39 27.53 -0.33
CA VAL A 358 7.21 26.36 -0.01
C VAL A 358 6.44 25.10 -0.40
N GLY A 359 7.02 24.28 -1.28
CA GLY A 359 6.34 23.15 -1.90
C GLY A 359 5.32 23.58 -2.96
N PRO A 360 4.57 22.62 -3.54
CA PRO A 360 4.54 21.20 -3.21
C PRO A 360 5.73 20.40 -3.75
N GLU A 361 6.53 20.97 -4.64
CA GLU A 361 7.72 20.32 -5.21
C GLU A 361 8.79 20.08 -4.12
N SER A 362 9.54 18.97 -4.25
CA SER A 362 10.57 18.57 -3.31
C SER A 362 11.85 18.11 -4.02
N ALA A 363 13.00 18.41 -3.41
CA ALA A 363 14.32 17.96 -3.86
C ALA A 363 14.62 16.48 -3.56
N GLY A 364 13.77 15.78 -2.79
CA GLY A 364 13.91 14.34 -2.50
C GLY A 364 15.20 13.98 -1.75
N ALA A 365 15.72 12.78 -2.00
CA ALA A 365 17.04 12.35 -1.53
C ALA A 365 18.17 12.65 -2.53
N GLU A 366 17.83 12.72 -3.82
CA GLU A 366 18.76 12.93 -4.93
C GLU A 366 18.12 13.92 -5.91
N PRO A 367 18.67 15.14 -6.12
CA PRO A 367 19.93 15.65 -5.55
C PRO A 367 19.84 16.00 -4.05
N GLY A 368 18.64 16.09 -3.48
CA GLY A 368 18.43 16.46 -2.07
C GLY A 368 18.58 17.96 -1.80
N PRO A 369 18.42 18.39 -0.53
CA PRO A 369 18.69 19.76 -0.11
C PRO A 369 20.10 20.23 -0.46
N VAL A 370 20.27 21.52 -0.80
CA VAL A 370 21.56 22.14 -1.19
C VAL A 370 22.69 21.88 -0.18
N CYS A 371 22.36 21.66 1.10
CA CYS A 371 23.35 21.37 2.13
C CYS A 371 23.90 19.94 2.12
N TYR A 372 23.39 19.05 1.26
CA TYR A 372 23.89 17.68 1.16
C TYR A 372 25.22 17.58 0.41
N GLY A 373 25.60 18.61 -0.37
CA GLY A 373 26.85 18.68 -1.14
C GLY A 373 26.58 18.72 -2.64
#